data_AF-A0A838SFJ0-F1
#
_entry.id   AF-A0A838SFJ0-F1
#
_cell.length_a   1.000
_cell.length_b   1.000
_cell.length_c   1.000
_cell.angle_alpha   90.00
_cell.angle_beta   90.00
_cell.angle_gamma   90.00
#
_symmetry.space_group_name_H-M   'P 1'
#
loop_
_entity.id
_entity.type
_entity.pdbx_description
1 polymer ?
#
loop_
_entity_poly.entity_id
_entity_poly.type
_entity_poly.pdbx_seq_one_letter_code
_entity_poly.pdbx_strand_id
1 'polypeptide(L)'
;MLNRRQFLLVMGALGALAGLPALPQARSRAGTSGIQFGTAKPFSFDALKQRAKAMATTPYEEPVVRHDAVLESIDYDAFQEIVFKRERGLGEDGSVNFPAQFFHLGRYFKIPVKLHALDGGQSREILYRSEYYTFGGTSLGKIFPDDLGFSGFRLQDGPGATTDWMAFLGASYFRSSGELNQYGLSARGVAIDPALPTPEEFPRFTEFWLEPGTPDSKEFVIYALLDGPSVTGAFRMVCI
;
A
#
# COMPACT_ATOMS: atom_id res chain seq x y z
N MET A 1 4.59 9.91 -64.15
CA MET A 1 3.76 8.84 -64.76
C MET A 1 4.25 7.50 -64.22
N LEU A 2 3.52 6.89 -63.30
CA LEU A 2 3.92 5.63 -62.67
C LEU A 2 3.64 4.45 -63.62
N ASN A 3 4.63 3.57 -63.79
CA ASN A 3 4.60 2.45 -64.73
C ASN A 3 4.02 1.17 -64.08
N ARG A 4 3.34 0.33 -64.87
CA ARG A 4 2.54 -0.85 -64.44
C ARG A 4 3.28 -1.86 -63.53
N ARG A 5 4.61 -1.83 -63.46
CA ARG A 5 5.44 -2.69 -62.60
C ARG A 5 5.55 -2.24 -61.15
N GLN A 6 5.28 -0.98 -60.83
CA GLN A 6 5.29 -0.49 -59.43
C GLN A 6 3.92 -0.58 -58.74
N PHE A 7 2.85 -0.89 -59.48
CA PHE A 7 1.49 -1.03 -58.95
C PHE A 7 1.13 -2.47 -58.55
N LEU A 8 1.92 -3.47 -58.97
CA LEU A 8 1.73 -4.90 -58.63
C LEU A 8 2.58 -5.38 -57.45
N LEU A 9 3.36 -4.50 -56.80
CA LEU A 9 4.07 -4.82 -55.56
C LEU A 9 3.25 -4.51 -54.29
N VAL A 10 2.00 -4.04 -54.45
CA VAL A 10 1.11 -3.69 -53.32
C VAL A 10 0.07 -4.79 -53.00
N MET A 11 -0.11 -5.83 -53.81
CA MET A 11 -1.14 -6.83 -53.53
C MET A 11 -0.73 -8.21 -54.04
N GLY A 12 -0.33 -9.10 -53.13
CA GLY A 12 -0.41 -10.55 -53.37
C GLY A 12 0.82 -11.35 -52.95
N ALA A 13 0.89 -11.71 -51.67
CA ALA A 13 1.18 -13.07 -51.26
C ALA A 13 0.77 -13.26 -49.78
N LEU A 14 -0.51 -13.55 -49.57
CA LEU A 14 -0.94 -14.39 -48.46
C LEU A 14 -0.31 -15.78 -48.64
N GLY A 15 0.30 -16.32 -47.58
CA GLY A 15 0.59 -17.75 -47.49
C GLY A 15 1.87 -18.06 -46.72
N ALA A 16 1.70 -18.72 -45.57
CA ALA A 16 2.71 -19.38 -44.74
C ALA A 16 3.45 -18.53 -43.68
N LEU A 17 2.76 -18.28 -42.56
CA LEU A 17 3.33 -18.39 -41.21
C LEU A 17 2.21 -18.77 -40.24
N ALA A 18 1.77 -20.03 -40.32
CA ALA A 18 1.16 -20.70 -39.19
C ALA A 18 2.29 -21.08 -38.22
N GLY A 19 2.18 -20.69 -36.94
CA GLY A 19 3.10 -21.14 -35.89
C GLY A 19 4.01 -20.06 -35.30
N LEU A 20 3.43 -18.96 -34.81
CA LEU A 20 4.02 -18.22 -33.70
C LEU A 20 3.11 -18.48 -32.48
N PRO A 21 3.62 -18.96 -31.34
CA PRO A 21 2.82 -18.98 -30.13
C PRO A 21 2.41 -17.53 -29.88
N ALA A 22 1.10 -17.28 -29.84
CA ALA A 22 0.61 -16.01 -29.33
C ALA A 22 1.21 -15.86 -27.94
N LEU A 23 2.14 -14.91 -27.78
CA LEU A 23 2.54 -14.45 -26.46
C LEU A 23 1.24 -14.20 -25.70
N PRO A 24 1.08 -14.74 -24.48
CA PRO A 24 -0.10 -14.45 -23.70
C PRO A 24 -0.12 -12.94 -23.53
N GLN A 25 -0.98 -12.27 -24.29
CA GLN A 25 -1.42 -10.93 -23.92
C GLN A 25 -1.99 -11.14 -22.54
N ALA A 26 -1.25 -10.70 -21.52
CA ALA A 26 -1.75 -10.60 -20.17
C ALA A 26 -3.06 -9.86 -20.30
N ARG A 27 -4.16 -10.59 -20.18
CA ARG A 27 -5.47 -10.00 -20.04
C ARG A 27 -5.37 -9.28 -18.72
N SER A 28 -5.05 -7.99 -18.75
CA SER A 28 -5.38 -7.08 -17.67
C SER A 28 -6.90 -7.10 -17.56
N ARG A 29 -7.43 -8.10 -16.86
CA ARG A 29 -8.66 -7.93 -16.12
C ARG A 29 -8.30 -7.03 -14.96
N ALA A 30 -8.16 -5.74 -15.26
CA ALA A 30 -8.43 -4.74 -14.25
C ALA A 30 -9.92 -4.89 -13.96
N GLY A 31 -10.26 -5.80 -13.02
CA GLY A 31 -11.40 -5.51 -12.18
C GLY A 31 -11.07 -4.15 -11.61
N THR A 32 -11.90 -3.14 -11.86
CA THR A 32 -11.70 -1.83 -11.28
C THR A 32 -11.88 -1.98 -9.78
N SER A 33 -10.83 -2.40 -9.08
CA SER A 33 -10.61 -2.08 -7.69
C SER A 33 -10.93 -0.59 -7.61
N GLY A 34 -11.93 -0.25 -6.82
CA GLY A 34 -12.49 1.10 -6.78
C GLY A 34 -11.53 2.13 -6.15
N ILE A 35 -10.24 1.80 -6.10
CA ILE A 35 -9.11 2.58 -5.62
C ILE A 35 -8.67 3.56 -6.71
N GLN A 36 -8.41 4.79 -6.28
CA GLN A 36 -7.77 5.81 -7.08
C GLN A 36 -6.26 5.76 -6.91
N PHE A 37 -5.55 5.76 -8.02
CA PHE A 37 -4.09 5.71 -8.05
C PHE A 37 -3.51 7.00 -8.60
N GLY A 38 -2.40 7.43 -8.02
CA GLY A 38 -1.54 8.47 -8.59
C GLY A 38 -0.81 8.02 -9.85
N THR A 39 0.05 8.91 -10.35
CA THR A 39 0.93 8.66 -11.50
C THR A 39 1.95 7.56 -11.16
N ALA A 40 2.21 6.67 -12.11
CA ALA A 40 3.23 5.64 -11.98
C ALA A 40 4.64 6.24 -11.91
N LYS A 41 5.47 5.70 -11.01
CA LYS A 41 6.86 6.07 -10.82
C LYS A 41 7.71 4.81 -10.71
N PRO A 42 8.91 4.78 -11.33
CA PRO A 42 9.86 3.69 -11.11
C PRO A 42 10.19 3.53 -9.62
N PHE A 43 10.31 2.29 -9.17
CA PHE A 43 10.70 1.95 -7.81
C PHE A 43 11.82 0.90 -7.82
N SER A 44 12.77 1.06 -6.91
CA SER A 44 13.72 0.02 -6.54
C SER A 44 14.09 0.14 -5.07
N PHE A 45 14.41 -1.00 -4.44
CA PHE A 45 14.85 -0.99 -3.05
C PHE A 45 16.18 -0.25 -2.87
N ASP A 46 17.06 -0.24 -3.87
CA ASP A 46 18.29 0.55 -3.85
C ASP A 46 18.02 2.05 -3.82
N ALA A 47 17.05 2.53 -4.61
CA ALA A 47 16.63 3.93 -4.55
C ALA A 47 16.03 4.29 -3.17
N LEU A 48 15.26 3.38 -2.57
CA LEU A 48 14.72 3.57 -1.23
C LEU A 48 15.83 3.66 -0.16
N LYS A 49 16.84 2.78 -0.23
CA LYS A 49 18.02 2.85 0.65
C LYS A 49 18.79 4.15 0.49
N GLN A 50 18.98 4.62 -0.76
CA GLN A 50 19.64 5.89 -1.03
C GLN A 50 18.84 7.06 -0.46
N ARG A 51 17.51 7.04 -0.58
CA ARG A 51 16.62 8.05 0.03
C ARG A 51 16.77 8.08 1.55
N ALA A 52 16.68 6.92 2.22
CA ALA A 52 16.88 6.84 3.66
C ALA A 52 18.27 7.38 4.06
N LYS A 53 19.33 6.96 3.36
CA LYS A 53 20.69 7.47 3.60
C LYS A 53 20.80 8.98 3.47
N ALA A 54 20.12 9.58 2.48
CA ALA A 54 20.13 11.03 2.32
C ALA A 54 19.39 11.74 3.47
N MET A 55 18.23 11.20 3.90
CA MET A 55 17.47 11.74 5.04
C MET A 55 18.29 11.70 6.35
N ALA A 56 19.14 10.69 6.54
CA ALA A 56 20.04 10.62 7.69
C ALA A 56 21.05 11.78 7.78
N THR A 57 21.23 12.57 6.71
CA THR A 57 22.15 13.72 6.67
C THR A 57 21.47 15.06 6.95
N THR A 58 20.14 15.06 7.12
CA THR A 58 19.33 16.24 7.41
C THR A 58 18.72 16.13 8.80
N PRO A 59 18.51 17.25 9.52
CA PRO A 59 17.79 17.21 10.80
C PRO A 59 16.40 16.58 10.64
N TYR A 60 16.00 15.77 11.62
CA TYR A 60 14.65 15.21 11.67
C TYR A 60 13.60 16.33 11.81
N GLU A 61 12.54 16.24 11.02
CA GLU A 61 11.38 17.12 11.10
C GLU A 61 10.18 16.35 11.65
N GLU A 62 9.63 16.83 12.76
CA GLU A 62 8.46 16.20 13.36
C GLU A 62 7.25 16.34 12.43
N PRO A 63 6.51 15.25 12.15
CA PRO A 63 5.40 15.30 11.23
C PRO A 63 4.25 16.15 11.78
N VAL A 64 3.74 17.05 10.95
CA VAL A 64 2.59 17.89 11.31
C VAL A 64 1.30 17.07 11.30
N VAL A 65 0.57 17.10 12.41
CA VAL A 65 -0.79 16.57 12.47
C VAL A 65 -1.74 17.53 11.76
N ARG A 66 -2.28 17.09 10.62
CA ARG A 66 -3.30 17.83 9.87
C ARG A 66 -4.68 17.42 10.35
N HIS A 67 -5.65 18.33 10.28
CA HIS A 67 -7.05 18.07 10.64
C HIS A 67 -7.26 17.58 12.09
N ASP A 68 -6.41 18.05 13.01
CA ASP A 68 -6.33 17.58 14.39
C ASP A 68 -7.68 17.56 15.11
N ALA A 69 -8.44 18.65 15.04
CA ALA A 69 -9.74 18.76 15.71
C ALA A 69 -10.75 17.69 15.25
N VAL A 70 -10.74 17.36 13.95
CA VAL A 70 -11.62 16.35 13.37
C VAL A 70 -11.14 14.95 13.78
N LEU A 71 -9.84 14.69 13.72
CA LEU A 71 -9.27 13.41 14.13
C LEU A 71 -9.44 13.15 15.64
N GLU A 72 -9.40 14.20 16.46
CA GLU A 72 -9.68 14.13 17.88
C GLU A 72 -11.12 13.75 18.22
N SER A 73 -12.07 14.03 17.34
CA SER A 73 -13.46 13.60 17.54
C SER A 73 -13.69 12.11 17.27
N ILE A 74 -12.74 11.43 16.61
CA ILE A 74 -12.78 9.99 16.36
C ILE A 74 -12.17 9.29 17.56
N ASP A 75 -12.94 9.21 18.64
CA ASP A 75 -12.61 8.43 19.83
C ASP A 75 -12.73 6.92 19.58
N TYR A 76 -12.58 6.12 20.64
CA TYR A 76 -12.59 4.67 20.53
C TYR A 76 -13.88 4.13 19.90
N ASP A 77 -15.05 4.57 20.39
CA ASP A 77 -16.35 4.09 19.92
C ASP A 77 -16.59 4.53 18.47
N ALA A 78 -16.32 5.81 18.17
CA ALA A 78 -16.42 6.33 16.82
C ALA A 78 -15.51 5.60 15.83
N PHE A 79 -14.30 5.21 16.26
CA PHE A 79 -13.36 4.47 15.42
C PHE A 79 -13.86 3.07 15.08
N GLN A 80 -14.57 2.38 15.99
CA GLN A 80 -15.15 1.07 15.72
C GLN A 80 -16.24 1.10 14.64
N GLU A 81 -16.95 2.22 14.49
CA GLU A 81 -17.96 2.42 13.46
C GLU A 81 -17.37 2.68 12.06
N ILE A 82 -16.05 2.93 11.98
CA ILE A 82 -15.35 3.14 10.70
C ILE A 82 -14.96 1.78 10.11
N VAL A 83 -15.72 1.35 9.12
CA VAL A 83 -15.49 0.06 8.46
C VAL A 83 -15.01 0.27 7.03
N PHE A 84 -13.87 -0.32 6.70
CA PHE A 84 -13.35 -0.33 5.33
C PHE A 84 -14.25 -1.15 4.40
N LYS A 85 -14.57 -0.59 3.24
CA LYS A 85 -15.33 -1.26 2.18
C LYS A 85 -14.43 -2.22 1.43
N ARG A 86 -14.65 -3.51 1.62
CA ARG A 86 -13.83 -4.60 1.06
C ARG A 86 -13.59 -4.45 -0.45
N GLU A 87 -14.57 -4.03 -1.23
CA GLU A 87 -14.43 -3.81 -2.68
C GLU A 87 -13.47 -2.66 -3.08
N ARG A 88 -12.98 -1.91 -2.09
CA ARG A 88 -12.01 -0.81 -2.25
C ARG A 88 -10.61 -1.21 -1.80
N GLY A 89 -10.34 -2.49 -1.56
CA GLY A 89 -9.00 -2.99 -1.23
C GLY A 89 -8.14 -3.32 -2.46
N LEU A 90 -6.83 -3.38 -2.24
CA LEU A 90 -5.86 -3.74 -3.26
C LEU A 90 -5.90 -5.26 -3.45
N GLY A 91 -6.17 -5.71 -4.68
CA GLY A 91 -6.20 -7.14 -5.02
C GLY A 91 -7.48 -7.88 -4.61
N GLU A 92 -8.52 -7.16 -4.21
CA GLU A 92 -9.82 -7.76 -3.79
C GLU A 92 -10.64 -8.36 -4.94
N ASP A 93 -10.21 -8.13 -6.19
CA ASP A 93 -10.74 -8.75 -7.41
C ASP A 93 -10.19 -10.17 -7.66
N GLY A 94 -9.40 -10.71 -6.73
CA GLY A 94 -8.80 -12.04 -6.83
C GLY A 94 -7.51 -12.07 -7.66
N SER A 95 -6.94 -10.89 -7.98
CA SER A 95 -5.66 -10.80 -8.69
C SER A 95 -4.45 -11.16 -7.83
N VAL A 96 -4.62 -11.31 -6.51
CA VAL A 96 -3.56 -11.59 -5.54
C VAL A 96 -4.06 -12.56 -4.47
N ASN A 97 -3.13 -13.27 -3.80
CA ASN A 97 -3.49 -14.19 -2.72
C ASN A 97 -3.85 -13.48 -1.40
N PHE A 98 -3.20 -12.36 -1.08
CA PHE A 98 -3.44 -11.62 0.17
C PHE A 98 -3.87 -10.18 -0.12
N PRO A 99 -5.18 -9.91 -0.24
CA PRO A 99 -5.67 -8.56 -0.47
C PRO A 99 -5.31 -7.61 0.68
N ALA A 100 -5.06 -6.33 0.37
CA ALA A 100 -4.76 -5.32 1.38
C ALA A 100 -5.93 -4.34 1.59
N GLN A 101 -6.21 -4.03 2.86
CA GLN A 101 -7.19 -3.03 3.29
C GLN A 101 -6.52 -1.95 4.13
N PHE A 102 -7.08 -0.75 4.15
CA PHE A 102 -6.39 0.43 4.70
C PHE A 102 -7.11 0.97 5.94
N PHE A 103 -6.35 1.25 7.00
CA PHE A 103 -6.90 1.82 8.23
C PHE A 103 -7.13 3.33 8.09
N HIS A 104 -8.24 3.80 8.67
CA HIS A 104 -8.55 5.23 8.73
C HIS A 104 -7.73 5.92 9.84
N LEU A 105 -7.49 7.21 9.70
CA LEU A 105 -6.92 8.03 10.78
C LEU A 105 -7.93 8.19 11.94
N GLY A 106 -7.43 8.48 13.13
CA GLY A 106 -8.27 8.75 14.31
C GLY A 106 -7.44 9.31 15.46
N ARG A 107 -8.07 9.56 16.62
CA ARG A 107 -7.42 10.19 17.79
C ARG A 107 -6.04 9.60 18.12
N TYR A 108 -5.91 8.27 18.04
CA TYR A 108 -4.67 7.55 18.40
C TYR A 108 -3.70 7.36 17.23
N PHE A 109 -4.14 7.57 15.99
CA PHE A 109 -3.34 7.42 14.78
C PHE A 109 -3.61 8.60 13.85
N LYS A 110 -3.06 9.77 14.18
CA LYS A 110 -3.37 11.02 13.47
C LYS A 110 -2.43 11.34 12.32
N ILE A 111 -1.26 10.72 12.30
CA ILE A 111 -0.22 11.01 11.32
C ILE A 111 -0.28 9.98 10.20
N PRO A 112 -0.53 10.39 8.94
CA PRO A 112 -0.74 9.46 7.86
C PRO A 112 0.55 8.82 7.35
N VAL A 113 0.41 7.61 6.82
CA VAL A 113 1.40 6.93 5.99
C VAL A 113 0.99 7.01 4.52
N LYS A 114 1.97 7.08 3.62
CA LYS A 114 1.71 6.92 2.18
C LYS A 114 1.74 5.44 1.82
N LEU A 115 0.77 5.00 1.04
CA LEU A 115 0.68 3.64 0.55
C LEU A 115 0.86 3.65 -0.96
N HIS A 116 1.68 2.74 -1.47
CA HIS A 116 1.92 2.58 -2.90
C HIS A 116 1.66 1.14 -3.30
N ALA A 117 0.92 0.92 -4.37
CA ALA A 117 0.89 -0.38 -5.05
C ALA A 117 2.12 -0.49 -5.95
N LEU A 118 2.85 -1.60 -5.85
CA LEU A 118 4.05 -1.90 -6.61
C LEU A 118 3.81 -3.14 -7.46
N ASP A 119 4.02 -3.02 -8.76
CA ASP A 119 3.97 -4.11 -9.72
C ASP A 119 5.05 -3.91 -10.78
N GLY A 120 5.87 -4.94 -11.02
CA GLY A 120 6.91 -4.92 -12.06
C GLY A 120 7.90 -3.75 -11.96
N GLY A 121 8.24 -3.31 -10.73
CA GLY A 121 9.13 -2.15 -10.51
C GLY A 121 8.48 -0.79 -10.78
N GLN A 122 7.16 -0.73 -10.99
CA GLN A 122 6.37 0.50 -11.10
C GLN A 122 5.50 0.67 -9.87
N SER A 123 5.68 1.78 -9.17
CA SER A 123 4.88 2.16 -8.00
C SER A 123 3.82 3.19 -8.35
N ARG A 124 2.62 3.04 -7.79
CA ARG A 124 1.54 4.02 -7.87
C ARG A 124 1.00 4.29 -6.48
N GLU A 125 0.98 5.55 -6.08
CA GLU A 125 0.38 5.95 -4.81
C GLU A 125 -1.11 5.60 -4.78
N ILE A 126 -1.54 4.96 -3.70
CA ILE A 126 -2.94 4.71 -3.39
C ILE A 126 -3.48 5.99 -2.75
N LEU A 127 -4.41 6.67 -3.41
CA LEU A 127 -4.94 7.94 -2.94
C LEU A 127 -6.08 7.70 -1.96
N TYR A 128 -5.99 8.31 -0.78
CA TYR A 128 -7.06 8.28 0.23
C TYR A 128 -8.37 8.84 -0.33
N ARG A 129 -9.46 8.18 0.01
CA ARG A 129 -10.83 8.60 -0.29
C ARG A 129 -11.71 8.22 0.89
N SER A 130 -12.52 9.17 1.36
CA SER A 130 -13.47 8.90 2.44
C SER A 130 -14.49 7.82 2.02
N GLU A 131 -14.76 7.70 0.72
CA GLU A 131 -15.66 6.72 0.13
C GLU A 131 -15.17 5.28 0.28
N TYR A 132 -13.90 5.05 0.66
CA TYR A 132 -13.41 3.70 1.00
C TYR A 132 -13.98 3.18 2.31
N TYR A 133 -14.67 4.01 3.08
CA TYR A 133 -15.16 3.66 4.40
C TYR A 133 -16.68 3.83 4.47
N THR A 134 -17.30 3.05 5.34
CA THR A 134 -18.58 3.40 5.97
C THR A 134 -18.29 3.95 7.36
N PHE A 135 -19.18 4.79 7.87
CA PHE A 135 -19.01 5.48 9.14
C PHE A 135 -20.18 5.17 10.09
N GLY A 136 -20.80 4.01 9.94
CA GLY A 136 -21.99 3.61 10.68
C GLY A 136 -23.12 4.64 10.62
N GLY A 137 -23.77 4.86 11.76
CA GLY A 137 -24.77 5.93 11.96
C GLY A 137 -24.16 7.32 12.24
N THR A 138 -22.84 7.46 12.22
CA THR A 138 -22.18 8.73 12.54
C THR A 138 -22.27 9.72 11.37
N SER A 139 -22.21 11.02 11.68
CA SER A 139 -22.11 12.08 10.67
C SER A 139 -20.69 12.29 10.12
N LEU A 140 -19.72 11.47 10.56
CA LEU A 140 -18.29 11.64 10.29
C LEU A 140 -17.94 11.60 8.79
N GLY A 141 -18.64 10.77 8.00
CA GLY A 141 -18.33 10.63 6.57
C GLY A 141 -18.49 11.91 5.72
N LYS A 142 -19.13 12.96 6.26
CA LYS A 142 -19.36 14.23 5.54
C LYS A 142 -18.34 15.32 5.86
N ILE A 143 -17.48 15.11 6.85
CA ILE A 143 -16.59 16.16 7.37
C ILE A 143 -15.11 15.92 6.99
N PHE A 144 -14.79 14.78 6.37
CA PHE A 144 -13.40 14.45 6.06
C PHE A 144 -12.94 15.06 4.74
N PRO A 145 -11.77 15.72 4.73
CA PRO A 145 -11.16 16.21 3.51
C PRO A 145 -10.49 15.06 2.73
N ASP A 146 -10.41 15.21 1.41
CA ASP A 146 -9.83 14.21 0.51
C ASP A 146 -8.30 14.00 0.69
N ASP A 147 -7.64 14.86 1.47
CA ASP A 147 -6.20 14.84 1.70
C ASP A 147 -5.78 14.26 3.07
N LEU A 148 -6.72 13.63 3.79
CA LEU A 148 -6.51 13.11 5.15
C LEU A 148 -5.36 12.07 5.19
N GLY A 149 -5.48 11.00 4.40
CA GLY A 149 -4.50 9.90 4.33
C GLY A 149 -4.90 8.66 5.13
N PHE A 150 -4.01 7.68 5.20
CA PHE A 150 -4.22 6.40 5.89
C PHE A 150 -3.39 6.31 7.16
N SER A 151 -3.88 5.64 8.22
CA SER A 151 -3.07 5.36 9.43
C SER A 151 -2.17 4.13 9.26
N GLY A 152 -2.50 3.24 8.34
CA GLY A 152 -1.83 1.96 8.16
C GLY A 152 -2.61 1.04 7.21
N PHE A 153 -2.27 -0.24 7.22
CA PHE A 153 -2.93 -1.24 6.41
C PHE A 153 -2.86 -2.62 7.06
N ARG A 154 -3.66 -3.55 6.54
CA ARG A 154 -3.68 -4.96 6.92
C ARG A 154 -3.82 -5.85 5.70
N LEU A 155 -3.28 -7.07 5.80
CA LEU A 155 -3.36 -8.11 4.79
C LEU A 155 -4.41 -9.14 5.20
N GLN A 156 -5.38 -9.38 4.31
CA GLN A 156 -6.44 -10.37 4.49
C GLN A 156 -5.90 -11.78 4.25
N ASP A 157 -6.46 -12.76 4.95
CA ASP A 157 -6.13 -14.19 4.85
C ASP A 157 -6.83 -14.84 3.63
N GLY A 158 -6.63 -14.26 2.45
CA GLY A 158 -7.24 -14.72 1.21
C GLY A 158 -8.29 -13.77 0.63
N PRO A 159 -8.62 -13.89 -0.68
CA PRO A 159 -9.76 -13.22 -1.27
C PRO A 159 -11.07 -13.72 -0.65
N GLY A 160 -11.92 -12.80 -0.21
CA GLY A 160 -13.19 -13.13 0.44
C GLY A 160 -13.10 -13.24 1.95
N ALA A 161 -11.90 -13.29 2.52
CA ALA A 161 -11.70 -13.45 3.95
C ALA A 161 -12.24 -12.25 4.75
N THR A 162 -12.75 -12.56 5.94
CA THR A 162 -13.14 -11.57 6.96
C THR A 162 -12.08 -11.39 8.03
N THR A 163 -11.03 -12.21 7.99
CA THR A 163 -9.90 -12.18 8.91
C THR A 163 -8.65 -11.67 8.20
N ASP A 164 -7.89 -10.87 8.92
CA ASP A 164 -6.55 -10.44 8.55
C ASP A 164 -5.50 -11.22 9.34
N TRP A 165 -4.35 -11.46 8.71
CA TRP A 165 -3.24 -12.18 9.33
C TRP A 165 -2.05 -11.29 9.63
N MET A 166 -1.99 -10.08 9.06
CA MET A 166 -0.92 -9.11 9.30
C MET A 166 -1.45 -7.69 9.27
N ALA A 167 -0.99 -6.86 10.21
CA ALA A 167 -1.36 -5.44 10.30
C ALA A 167 -0.17 -4.55 10.64
N PHE A 168 -0.07 -3.42 9.94
CA PHE A 168 0.88 -2.33 10.18
C PHE A 168 0.10 -1.10 10.63
N LEU A 169 0.33 -0.64 11.85
CA LEU A 169 -0.41 0.48 12.45
C LEU A 169 0.36 1.07 13.63
N GLY A 170 0.65 2.37 13.57
CA GLY A 170 1.31 3.13 14.64
C GLY A 170 2.85 2.98 14.65
N ALA A 171 3.55 4.11 14.74
CA ALA A 171 5.02 4.21 14.67
C ALA A 171 5.62 3.22 13.65
N SER A 172 6.57 2.38 14.06
CA SER A 172 7.11 1.28 13.24
C SER A 172 6.57 -0.10 13.62
N TYR A 173 5.39 -0.17 14.26
CA TYR A 173 4.84 -1.43 14.76
C TYR A 173 4.08 -2.21 13.70
N PHE A 174 4.15 -3.53 13.83
CA PHE A 174 3.31 -4.46 13.09
C PHE A 174 3.01 -5.71 13.91
N ARG A 175 1.94 -6.40 13.55
CA ARG A 175 1.46 -7.64 14.20
C ARG A 175 1.15 -8.67 13.15
N SER A 176 1.29 -9.94 13.52
CA SER A 176 0.81 -11.08 12.76
C SER A 176 -0.09 -11.92 13.64
N SER A 177 -1.14 -12.53 13.08
CA SER A 177 -1.88 -13.59 13.75
C SER A 177 -1.15 -14.93 13.56
N GLY A 178 -1.29 -15.82 14.53
CA GLY A 178 -0.90 -17.22 14.39
C GLY A 178 -2.06 -18.09 13.88
N GLU A 179 -1.89 -19.41 13.95
CA GLU A 179 -2.87 -20.42 13.49
C GLU A 179 -4.27 -20.32 14.12
N LEU A 180 -4.39 -19.61 15.25
CA LEU A 180 -5.67 -19.37 15.94
C LEU A 180 -6.39 -18.10 15.50
N ASN A 181 -5.89 -17.38 14.47
CA ASN A 181 -6.43 -16.10 14.01
C ASN A 181 -6.56 -15.05 15.11
N GLN A 182 -5.62 -15.07 16.06
CA GLN A 182 -5.55 -14.10 17.15
C GLN A 182 -4.24 -13.32 17.05
N TYR A 183 -4.34 -11.99 17.19
CA TYR A 183 -3.18 -11.15 17.36
C TYR A 183 -2.53 -11.39 18.72
N GLY A 184 -1.23 -11.68 18.69
CA GLY A 184 -0.40 -11.78 19.88
C GLY A 184 0.50 -10.56 20.06
N LEU A 185 1.80 -10.82 20.20
CA LEU A 185 2.82 -9.79 20.37
C LEU A 185 2.94 -8.89 19.14
N SER A 186 3.43 -7.67 19.37
CA SER A 186 3.83 -6.77 18.30
C SER A 186 5.33 -6.86 18.06
N ALA A 187 5.72 -6.75 16.80
CA ALA A 187 7.08 -6.42 16.41
C ALA A 187 7.17 -4.92 16.09
N ARG A 188 8.39 -4.39 16.05
CA ARG A 188 8.68 -3.04 15.57
C ARG A 188 9.94 -3.04 14.72
N GLY A 189 10.01 -2.15 13.73
CA GLY A 189 11.16 -2.04 12.82
C GLY A 189 12.48 -1.76 13.54
N VAL A 190 12.44 -0.91 14.58
CA VAL A 190 13.60 -0.61 15.44
C VAL A 190 13.14 -0.22 16.84
N ALA A 191 14.00 -0.45 17.83
CA ALA A 191 13.86 0.04 19.20
C ALA A 191 15.07 0.92 19.52
N ILE A 192 14.86 2.15 20.01
CA ILE A 192 15.92 3.08 20.37
C ILE A 192 15.71 3.50 21.81
N ASP A 193 16.72 3.28 22.65
CA ASP A 193 16.73 3.61 24.07
C ASP A 193 15.55 3.05 24.91
N PRO A 194 15.06 1.81 24.68
CA PRO A 194 14.01 1.25 25.52
C PRO A 194 14.50 1.06 26.96
N ALA A 195 13.71 1.53 27.93
CA ALA A 195 13.98 1.39 29.36
C ALA A 195 15.33 1.98 29.82
N LEU A 196 15.84 2.99 29.12
CA LEU A 196 17.00 3.78 29.55
C LEU A 196 16.57 5.06 30.28
N PRO A 197 17.50 5.78 30.95
CA PRO A 197 17.23 7.10 31.53
C PRO A 197 16.95 8.20 30.49
N THR A 198 17.34 7.98 29.22
CA THR A 198 16.98 8.83 28.09
C THR A 198 15.57 8.50 27.60
N PRO A 199 14.80 9.47 27.06
CA PRO A 199 13.50 9.19 26.47
C PRO A 199 13.62 8.17 25.33
N GLU A 200 12.80 7.12 25.36
CA GLU A 200 12.69 6.18 24.24
C GLU A 200 12.20 6.90 22.98
N GLU A 201 12.87 6.65 21.85
CA GLU A 201 12.42 7.16 20.56
C GLU A 201 11.51 6.13 19.88
N PHE A 202 10.48 6.63 19.20
CA PHE A 202 9.55 5.83 18.41
C PHE A 202 9.63 6.22 16.93
N PRO A 203 10.69 5.82 16.19
CA PRO A 203 10.73 6.00 14.75
C PRO A 203 9.50 5.38 14.08
N ARG A 204 9.05 6.01 12.99
CA ARG A 204 7.81 5.64 12.32
C ARG A 204 8.05 5.16 10.91
N PHE A 205 7.23 4.21 10.47
CA PHE A 205 7.08 4.00 9.04
C PHE A 205 6.29 5.18 8.45
N THR A 206 6.81 5.79 7.40
CA THR A 206 6.22 6.97 6.74
C THR A 206 5.61 6.64 5.39
N GLU A 207 6.21 5.70 4.65
CA GLU A 207 5.74 5.24 3.35
C GLU A 207 5.90 3.73 3.22
N PHE A 208 4.95 3.09 2.54
CA PHE A 208 4.96 1.67 2.22
C PHE A 208 4.77 1.43 0.72
N TRP A 209 5.51 0.48 0.19
CA TRP A 209 5.29 -0.08 -1.14
C TRP A 209 4.86 -1.53 -0.96
N LEU A 210 3.62 -1.80 -1.35
CA LEU A 210 2.97 -3.09 -1.28
C LEU A 210 3.18 -3.78 -2.62
N GLU A 211 3.91 -4.87 -2.64
CA GLU A 211 4.16 -5.72 -3.81
C GLU A 211 3.43 -7.06 -3.58
N PRO A 212 2.13 -7.13 -3.92
CA PRO A 212 1.40 -8.38 -3.86
C PRO A 212 2.02 -9.40 -4.82
N GLY A 213 2.09 -10.65 -4.41
CA GLY A 213 2.37 -11.74 -5.33
C GLY A 213 1.19 -12.05 -6.26
N THR A 214 1.37 -13.05 -7.12
CA THR A 214 0.30 -13.61 -7.94
C THR A 214 -0.75 -14.34 -7.09
N PRO A 215 -1.91 -14.74 -7.65
CA PRO A 215 -2.91 -15.51 -6.91
C PRO A 215 -2.39 -16.82 -6.28
N ASP A 216 -1.33 -17.41 -6.87
CA ASP A 216 -0.71 -18.64 -6.37
C ASP A 216 0.49 -18.36 -5.43
N SER A 217 0.85 -17.09 -5.22
CA SER A 217 1.98 -16.71 -4.39
C SER A 217 1.66 -16.91 -2.91
N LYS A 218 2.61 -17.52 -2.18
CA LYS A 218 2.60 -17.55 -0.72
C LYS A 218 3.31 -16.35 -0.10
N GLU A 219 3.93 -15.51 -0.93
CA GLU A 219 4.68 -14.35 -0.48
C GLU A 219 3.91 -13.06 -0.78
N PHE A 220 3.96 -12.15 0.19
CA PHE A 220 3.64 -10.74 0.02
C PHE A 220 4.87 -9.92 0.41
N VAL A 221 5.37 -9.07 -0.49
CA VAL A 221 6.56 -8.26 -0.21
C VAL A 221 6.16 -6.84 0.15
N ILE A 222 6.70 -6.34 1.26
CA ILE A 222 6.47 -4.99 1.75
C ILE A 222 7.80 -4.27 1.83
N TYR A 223 7.90 -3.10 1.20
CA TYR A 223 8.99 -2.16 1.44
C TYR A 223 8.49 -1.01 2.30
N ALA A 224 9.30 -0.53 3.23
CA ALA A 224 8.93 0.58 4.09
C ALA A 224 10.07 1.57 4.27
N LEU A 225 9.73 2.86 4.26
CA LEU A 225 10.61 3.94 4.68
C LEU A 225 10.37 4.23 6.17
N LEU A 226 11.43 4.22 6.96
CA LEU A 226 11.41 4.57 8.38
C LEU A 226 12.10 5.91 8.59
N ASP A 227 11.51 6.75 9.43
CA ASP A 227 12.02 8.07 9.79
C ASP A 227 11.79 8.32 11.28
N GLY A 228 12.76 8.94 11.94
CA GLY A 228 12.76 9.18 13.38
C GLY A 228 13.91 10.09 13.80
N PRO A 229 13.89 10.59 15.05
CA PRO A 229 14.82 11.63 15.50
C PRO A 229 16.30 11.29 15.28
N SER A 230 16.69 10.07 15.63
CA SER A 230 18.09 9.60 15.52
C SER A 230 18.33 8.57 14.42
N VAL A 231 17.30 8.16 13.67
CA VAL A 231 17.44 7.07 12.69
C VAL A 231 16.46 7.16 11.54
N THR A 232 16.98 6.88 10.34
CA THR A 232 16.19 6.63 9.13
C THR A 232 16.49 5.22 8.64
N GLY A 233 15.54 4.56 7.98
CA GLY A 233 15.72 3.19 7.51
C GLY A 233 14.95 2.86 6.24
N ALA A 234 15.41 1.83 5.54
CA ALA A 234 14.71 1.22 4.41
C ALA A 234 14.57 -0.27 4.68
N PHE A 235 13.33 -0.76 4.71
CA PHE A 235 12.99 -2.13 5.04
C PHE A 235 12.49 -2.87 3.80
N ARG A 236 12.81 -4.16 3.72
CA ARG A 236 12.17 -5.14 2.84
C ARG A 236 11.74 -6.32 3.69
N MET A 237 10.43 -6.56 3.75
CA MET A 237 9.82 -7.64 4.51
C MET A 237 9.19 -8.60 3.50
N VAL A 238 9.55 -9.87 3.58
CA VAL A 238 8.90 -10.96 2.82
C VAL A 238 8.00 -11.68 3.82
N CYS A 239 6.70 -11.53 3.64
CA CYS A 239 5.68 -12.05 4.53
C CYS A 239 5.10 -13.34 3.90
N ILE A 240 5.03 -14.41 4.69
CA ILE A 240 4.65 -15.78 4.27
C ILE A 240 3.61 -16.39 5.19
#